data_AF-A0A1E4I7P6-F1
#
_entry.id   AF-A0A1E4I7P6-F1
#
_cell.length_a   1.000
_cell.length_b   1.000
_cell.length_c   1.000
_cell.angle_alpha   90.00
_cell.angle_beta   90.00
_cell.angle_gamma   90.00
#
_symmetry.space_group_name_H-M   'P 1'
#
loop_
_entity.id
_entity.type
_entity.pdbx_description
1 polymer ?
#
loop_
_entity_poly.entity_id
_entity_poly.type
_entity_poly.pdbx_seq_one_letter_code
_entity_poly.pdbx_strand_id
1 'polypeptide(L)'
;MELVTEDNITDLAAARWGTAHDPRTAQLLEALVRHLHAFAREVRLTEAEWMAGIQWLNATGQISDDRREEFILASDVLGLSMLVVQMNNRLDPEATPATVLGPFHIDGSPEREYGDDMSDGLPGTPLYVHGTVRDLDGKAVGGALLDVWQADTDGMYEAQVVTDEARLRAKYHSREDGAYCVKTVAPLGYAIPMDGPVGELIHRTDISHFRPAHVHFLVTVDGHEPLITHLFREGTEYLDSDVVFGVKEQLVVAFQEREPGPTPDGGTSDVPFLVAEYDFVLQPTAS
;
A
#
# COMPACT_ATOMS: atom_id res chain seq x y z
N MET A 1 -47.14 -4.59 -15.61
CA MET A 1 -46.08 -5.42 -15.01
C MET A 1 -45.23 -5.90 -16.16
N GLU A 2 -44.05 -5.34 -16.33
CA GLU A 2 -43.15 -5.72 -17.42
C GLU A 2 -42.43 -7.01 -17.02
N LEU A 3 -42.43 -8.01 -17.90
CA LEU A 3 -41.72 -9.26 -17.67
C LEU A 3 -40.24 -9.05 -18.00
N VAL A 4 -39.36 -9.78 -17.29
CA VAL A 4 -37.92 -9.70 -17.47
C VAL A 4 -37.53 -10.35 -18.80
N THR A 5 -36.71 -9.65 -19.59
CA THR A 5 -36.07 -10.10 -20.83
C THR A 5 -34.57 -9.83 -20.75
N GLU A 6 -33.79 -10.39 -21.68
CA GLU A 6 -32.37 -10.06 -21.79
C GLU A 6 -32.15 -8.55 -22.03
N ASP A 7 -33.01 -7.91 -22.81
CA ASP A 7 -32.86 -6.49 -23.13
C ASP A 7 -33.15 -5.57 -21.93
N ASN A 8 -34.14 -5.90 -21.10
CA ASN A 8 -34.61 -5.00 -20.03
C ASN A 8 -34.12 -5.36 -18.61
N ILE A 9 -33.49 -6.53 -18.41
CA ILE A 9 -33.09 -6.99 -17.07
C ILE A 9 -32.14 -6.02 -16.36
N THR A 10 -31.24 -5.35 -17.09
CA THR A 10 -30.30 -4.38 -16.51
C THR A 10 -31.03 -3.19 -15.90
N ASP A 11 -31.96 -2.60 -16.62
CA ASP A 11 -32.70 -1.43 -16.14
C ASP A 11 -33.66 -1.81 -15.01
N LEU A 12 -34.31 -2.97 -15.10
CA LEU A 12 -35.16 -3.49 -14.02
C LEU A 12 -34.37 -3.78 -12.75
N ALA A 13 -33.17 -4.37 -12.87
CA ALA A 13 -32.31 -4.65 -11.72
C ALA A 13 -31.77 -3.36 -11.08
N ALA A 14 -31.25 -2.43 -11.90
CA ALA A 14 -30.77 -1.14 -11.40
C ALA A 14 -31.89 -0.37 -10.70
N ALA A 15 -33.09 -0.28 -11.29
CA ALA A 15 -34.23 0.41 -10.69
C ALA A 15 -34.65 -0.20 -9.34
N ARG A 16 -34.50 -1.52 -9.15
CA ARG A 16 -34.76 -2.18 -7.85
C ARG A 16 -33.72 -1.80 -6.80
N TRP A 17 -32.44 -1.78 -7.17
CA TRP A 17 -31.39 -1.33 -6.24
C TRP A 17 -31.49 0.16 -5.93
N GLY A 18 -32.03 0.96 -6.86
CA GLY A 18 -32.34 2.37 -6.68
C GLY A 18 -33.37 2.68 -5.60
N THR A 19 -34.10 1.68 -5.09
CA THR A 19 -35.04 1.88 -3.97
C THR A 19 -34.37 1.79 -2.59
N ALA A 20 -33.04 1.68 -2.51
CA ALA A 20 -32.34 1.69 -1.24
C ALA A 20 -32.66 2.96 -0.43
N HIS A 21 -32.82 2.82 0.89
CA HIS A 21 -33.20 3.94 1.77
C HIS A 21 -32.11 5.01 1.88
N ASP A 22 -30.84 4.60 1.76
CA ASP A 22 -29.70 5.51 1.71
C ASP A 22 -29.41 5.90 0.25
N PRO A 23 -29.46 7.21 -0.10
CA PRO A 23 -29.24 7.67 -1.47
C PRO A 23 -27.86 7.30 -2.04
N ARG A 24 -26.82 7.25 -1.19
CA ARG A 24 -25.48 6.88 -1.65
C ARG A 24 -25.40 5.40 -1.99
N THR A 25 -25.99 4.54 -1.16
CA THR A 25 -26.12 3.11 -1.39
C THR A 25 -26.88 2.82 -2.68
N ALA A 26 -28.00 3.52 -2.93
CA ALA A 26 -28.75 3.42 -4.19
C ALA A 26 -27.85 3.73 -5.40
N GLN A 27 -27.14 4.87 -5.36
CA GLN A 27 -26.22 5.29 -6.42
C GLN A 27 -25.12 4.25 -6.69
N LEU A 28 -24.50 3.70 -5.64
CA LEU A 28 -23.42 2.72 -5.75
C LEU A 28 -23.92 1.41 -6.39
N LEU A 29 -25.05 0.88 -5.93
CA LEU A 29 -25.58 -0.40 -6.40
C LEU A 29 -26.18 -0.31 -7.80
N GLU A 30 -26.82 0.82 -8.16
CA GLU A 30 -27.24 1.07 -9.53
C GLU A 30 -26.06 1.05 -10.51
N ALA A 31 -24.98 1.76 -10.19
CA ALA A 31 -23.79 1.80 -11.04
C ALA A 31 -23.14 0.41 -11.13
N LEU A 32 -22.97 -0.28 -10.00
CA LEU A 32 -22.39 -1.63 -9.96
C LEU A 32 -23.14 -2.60 -10.87
N VAL A 33 -24.48 -2.64 -10.78
CA VAL A 33 -25.32 -3.52 -11.61
C VAL A 33 -25.15 -3.22 -13.09
N ARG A 34 -25.13 -1.94 -13.47
CA ARG A 34 -24.95 -1.53 -14.87
C ARG A 34 -23.60 -2.00 -15.41
N HIS A 35 -22.51 -1.79 -14.67
CA HIS A 35 -21.17 -2.21 -15.10
C HIS A 35 -21.01 -3.74 -15.10
N LEU A 36 -21.57 -4.44 -14.11
CA LEU A 36 -21.54 -5.91 -14.05
C LEU A 36 -22.28 -6.55 -15.25
N HIS A 37 -23.47 -6.05 -15.57
CA HIS A 37 -24.22 -6.54 -16.74
C HIS A 37 -23.55 -6.14 -18.07
N ALA A 38 -22.94 -4.96 -18.15
CA ALA A 38 -22.17 -4.54 -19.32
C ALA A 38 -21.00 -5.50 -19.57
N PHE A 39 -20.21 -5.82 -18.54
CA PHE A 39 -19.13 -6.81 -18.62
C PHE A 39 -19.64 -8.17 -19.13
N ALA A 40 -20.71 -8.70 -18.53
CA ALA A 40 -21.26 -10.00 -18.92
C ALA A 40 -21.72 -10.03 -20.39
N ARG A 41 -22.26 -8.91 -20.91
CA ARG A 41 -22.67 -8.77 -22.32
C ARG A 41 -21.49 -8.63 -23.26
N GLU A 42 -20.50 -7.82 -22.87
CA GLU A 42 -19.30 -7.56 -23.65
C GLU A 42 -18.56 -8.85 -23.97
N VAL A 43 -18.36 -9.70 -22.96
CA VAL A 43 -17.62 -10.97 -23.12
C VAL A 43 -18.52 -12.14 -23.51
N ARG A 44 -19.85 -11.95 -23.53
CA ARG A 44 -20.87 -13.01 -23.70
C ARG A 44 -20.65 -14.17 -22.71
N LEU A 45 -20.60 -13.82 -21.44
CA LEU A 45 -20.26 -14.73 -20.34
C LEU A 45 -21.12 -16.00 -20.38
N THR A 46 -20.48 -17.16 -20.45
CA THR A 46 -21.17 -18.47 -20.44
C THR A 46 -21.55 -18.89 -19.01
N GLU A 47 -22.49 -19.82 -18.89
CA GLU A 47 -22.88 -20.38 -17.57
C GLU A 47 -21.69 -21.06 -16.86
N ALA A 48 -20.80 -21.70 -17.62
CA ALA A 48 -19.61 -22.35 -17.09
C ALA A 48 -18.59 -21.34 -16.57
N GLU A 49 -18.32 -20.27 -17.31
CA GLU A 49 -17.43 -19.18 -16.87
C GLU A 49 -18.01 -18.42 -15.68
N TRP A 50 -19.32 -18.17 -15.68
CA TRP A 50 -20.02 -17.59 -14.53
C TRP A 50 -19.86 -18.45 -13.27
N MET A 51 -20.09 -19.77 -13.38
CA MET A 51 -19.92 -20.69 -12.25
C MET A 51 -18.47 -20.73 -11.77
N ALA A 52 -17.49 -20.71 -12.68
CA ALA A 52 -16.08 -20.62 -12.32
C ALA A 52 -15.76 -19.32 -11.54
N GLY A 53 -16.32 -18.18 -11.97
CA GLY A 53 -16.21 -16.91 -11.24
C GLY A 53 -16.82 -16.97 -9.83
N ILE A 54 -18.00 -17.59 -9.68
CA ILE A 54 -18.63 -17.79 -8.37
C ILE A 54 -17.76 -18.67 -7.46
N GLN A 55 -17.18 -19.75 -8.00
CA GLN A 55 -16.28 -20.62 -7.24
C GLN A 55 -15.01 -19.88 -6.81
N TRP A 56 -14.45 -19.05 -7.69
CA TRP A 56 -13.29 -18.22 -7.39
C TRP A 56 -13.58 -17.20 -6.27
N LEU A 57 -14.75 -16.52 -6.32
CA LEU A 57 -15.17 -15.60 -5.25
C LEU A 57 -15.38 -16.32 -3.92
N ASN A 58 -15.97 -17.52 -3.93
CA ASN A 58 -16.14 -18.33 -2.73
C ASN A 58 -14.79 -18.74 -2.13
N ALA A 59 -13.85 -19.19 -2.97
CA ALA A 59 -12.50 -19.57 -2.52
C ALA A 59 -11.73 -18.37 -1.94
N THR A 60 -11.88 -17.19 -2.56
CA THR A 60 -11.28 -15.92 -2.09
C THR A 60 -11.78 -15.56 -0.69
N GLY A 61 -13.08 -15.69 -0.45
CA GLY A 61 -13.64 -15.48 0.89
C GLY A 61 -13.23 -16.54 1.90
N GLN A 62 -13.11 -17.81 1.49
CA GLN A 62 -12.78 -18.93 2.39
C GLN A 62 -11.33 -18.96 2.87
N ILE A 63 -10.40 -18.45 2.06
CA ILE A 63 -8.98 -18.39 2.42
C ILE A 63 -8.64 -17.15 3.27
N SER A 64 -9.53 -16.16 3.32
CA SER A 64 -9.31 -14.94 4.08
C SER A 64 -9.57 -15.15 5.58
N ASP A 65 -8.72 -14.57 6.42
CA ASP A 65 -8.75 -14.62 7.88
C ASP A 65 -8.19 -13.32 8.50
N ASP A 66 -8.02 -13.27 9.83
CA ASP A 66 -7.54 -12.08 10.55
C ASP A 66 -6.13 -11.60 10.12
N ARG A 67 -5.36 -12.42 9.39
CA ARG A 67 -4.00 -12.11 8.91
C ARG A 67 -3.90 -12.05 7.39
N ARG A 68 -4.88 -12.58 6.66
CA ARG A 68 -4.90 -12.66 5.20
C ARG A 68 -6.23 -12.14 4.66
N GLU A 69 -6.17 -11.11 3.82
CA GLU A 69 -7.34 -10.58 3.12
C GLU A 69 -7.20 -10.76 1.60
N GLU A 70 -7.64 -11.91 1.08
CA GLU A 70 -7.49 -12.25 -0.34
C GLU A 70 -8.37 -11.37 -1.24
N PHE A 71 -9.47 -10.82 -0.73
CA PHE A 71 -10.27 -9.83 -1.48
C PHE A 71 -9.56 -8.48 -1.61
N ILE A 72 -8.77 -8.07 -0.61
CA ILE A 72 -7.90 -6.89 -0.74
C ILE A 72 -6.82 -7.18 -1.78
N LEU A 73 -6.19 -8.35 -1.71
CA LEU A 73 -5.19 -8.75 -2.71
C LEU A 73 -5.77 -8.78 -4.13
N ALA A 74 -6.99 -9.30 -4.30
CA ALA A 74 -7.70 -9.26 -5.58
C ALA A 74 -7.93 -7.81 -6.06
N SER A 75 -8.34 -6.91 -5.17
CA SER A 75 -8.48 -5.48 -5.47
C SER A 75 -7.15 -4.85 -5.88
N ASP A 76 -6.05 -5.24 -5.23
CA ASP A 76 -4.70 -4.74 -5.52
C ASP A 76 -4.23 -5.12 -6.93
N VAL A 77 -4.31 -6.40 -7.28
CA VAL A 77 -3.81 -6.92 -8.58
C VAL A 77 -4.72 -6.55 -9.76
N LEU A 78 -5.98 -6.19 -9.50
CA LEU A 78 -6.89 -5.60 -10.49
C LEU A 78 -6.70 -4.07 -10.61
N GLY A 79 -5.84 -3.46 -9.79
CA GLY A 79 -5.58 -2.03 -9.75
C GLY A 79 -6.69 -1.19 -9.12
N LEU A 80 -7.73 -1.82 -8.57
CA LEU A 80 -8.85 -1.12 -7.93
C LEU A 80 -8.40 -0.37 -6.67
N SER A 81 -7.56 -0.98 -5.84
CA SER A 81 -7.06 -0.34 -4.62
C SER A 81 -6.32 0.95 -4.93
N MET A 82 -5.40 0.92 -5.90
CA MET A 82 -4.67 2.12 -6.33
C MET A 82 -5.57 3.15 -7.00
N LEU A 83 -6.57 2.73 -7.79
CA LEU A 83 -7.55 3.65 -8.36
C LEU A 83 -8.36 4.37 -7.27
N VAL A 84 -8.82 3.64 -6.24
CA VAL A 84 -9.54 4.22 -5.09
C VAL A 84 -8.64 5.20 -4.34
N VAL A 85 -7.39 4.85 -4.07
CA VAL A 85 -6.41 5.76 -3.44
C VAL A 85 -6.28 7.04 -4.27
N GLN A 86 -6.07 6.94 -5.58
CA GLN A 86 -5.91 8.12 -6.44
C GLN A 86 -7.16 9.01 -6.51
N MET A 87 -8.37 8.43 -6.50
CA MET A 87 -9.59 9.22 -6.52
C MET A 87 -9.85 9.99 -5.22
N ASN A 88 -9.41 9.44 -4.08
CA ASN A 88 -9.67 10.01 -2.75
C ASN A 88 -8.49 10.83 -2.20
N ASN A 89 -7.29 10.69 -2.78
CA ASN A 89 -6.10 11.46 -2.41
C ASN A 89 -5.67 12.38 -3.56
N ARG A 90 -6.58 13.26 -3.98
CA ARG A 90 -6.27 14.33 -4.95
C ARG A 90 -5.56 15.48 -4.24
N LEU A 91 -4.34 15.20 -3.81
CA LEU A 91 -3.47 16.15 -3.14
C LEU A 91 -2.94 17.18 -4.14
N ASP A 92 -2.42 18.28 -3.61
CA ASP A 92 -1.61 19.20 -4.41
C ASP A 92 -0.46 18.46 -5.11
N PRO A 93 -0.13 18.76 -6.38
CA PRO A 93 0.99 18.12 -7.08
C PRO A 93 2.35 18.23 -6.38
N GLU A 94 2.54 19.22 -5.51
CA GLU A 94 3.75 19.38 -4.69
C GLU A 94 3.74 18.54 -3.40
N ALA A 95 2.57 18.01 -2.99
CA ALA A 95 2.47 17.08 -1.87
C ALA A 95 3.07 15.71 -2.23
N THR A 96 3.59 15.00 -1.22
CA THR A 96 4.05 13.62 -1.42
C THR A 96 2.87 12.75 -1.87
N PRO A 97 3.00 12.00 -2.99
CA PRO A 97 1.90 11.18 -3.48
C PRO A 97 1.54 10.04 -2.52
N ALA A 98 0.24 9.83 -2.30
CA ALA A 98 -0.27 8.66 -1.57
C ALA A 98 -0.20 7.38 -2.41
N THR A 99 -0.06 6.22 -1.75
CA THR A 99 -0.21 4.87 -2.35
C THR A 99 -1.01 3.97 -1.41
N VAL A 100 -1.34 2.75 -1.84
CA VAL A 100 -2.07 1.75 -1.02
C VAL A 100 -1.36 1.46 0.29
N LEU A 101 -2.12 1.20 1.35
CA LEU A 101 -1.58 0.74 2.64
C LEU A 101 -0.92 -0.64 2.53
N GLY A 102 -1.48 -1.51 1.69
CA GLY A 102 -1.14 -2.93 1.66
C GLY A 102 -1.71 -3.69 2.88
N PRO A 103 -1.66 -5.03 2.85
CA PRO A 103 -2.34 -5.87 3.85
C PRO A 103 -1.52 -6.11 5.14
N PHE A 104 -0.30 -5.56 5.23
CA PHE A 104 0.66 -5.93 6.29
C PHE A 104 0.89 -4.85 7.35
N HIS A 105 0.11 -3.77 7.35
CA HIS A 105 0.13 -2.82 8.45
C HIS A 105 -0.50 -3.46 9.70
N ILE A 106 0.17 -3.32 10.85
CA ILE A 106 -0.28 -3.85 12.14
C ILE A 106 -0.31 -2.69 13.12
N ASP A 107 -1.47 -2.45 13.72
CA ASP A 107 -1.63 -1.43 14.76
C ASP A 107 -0.72 -1.69 15.97
N GLY A 108 -0.33 -0.60 16.65
CA GLY A 108 0.46 -0.70 17.88
C GLY A 108 1.95 -1.01 17.63
N SER A 109 2.53 -0.48 16.55
CA SER A 109 3.98 -0.38 16.36
C SER A 109 4.67 0.23 17.60
N PRO A 110 5.81 -0.33 18.06
CA PRO A 110 6.58 0.24 19.17
C PRO A 110 7.10 1.64 18.85
N GLU A 111 7.12 2.53 19.84
CA GLU A 111 7.75 3.85 19.74
C GLU A 111 9.28 3.72 19.71
N ARG A 112 9.93 4.55 18.89
CA ARG A 112 11.38 4.63 18.73
C ARG A 112 11.83 6.10 18.71
N GLU A 113 12.96 6.37 19.33
CA GLU A 113 13.56 7.70 19.30
C GLU A 113 14.22 7.96 17.93
N TYR A 114 14.58 9.22 17.68
CA TYR A 114 15.25 9.62 16.44
C TYR A 114 16.52 8.79 16.19
N GLY A 115 16.56 8.04 15.09
CA GLY A 115 17.69 7.21 14.70
C GLY A 115 17.78 5.84 15.40
N ASP A 116 16.86 5.52 16.31
CA ASP A 116 16.80 4.18 16.90
C ASP A 116 16.50 3.13 15.81
N ASP A 117 17.06 1.94 15.99
CA ASP A 117 17.00 0.85 15.02
C ASP A 117 15.71 0.03 15.19
N MET A 118 14.81 0.03 14.20
CA MET A 118 13.61 -0.81 14.22
C MET A 118 13.84 -2.26 13.80
N SER A 119 15.05 -2.59 13.34
CA SER A 119 15.41 -3.97 12.97
C SER A 119 15.77 -4.84 14.16
N ASP A 120 16.03 -4.25 15.33
CA ASP A 120 16.42 -4.93 16.58
C ASP A 120 17.49 -6.04 16.38
N GLY A 121 18.44 -5.81 15.46
CA GLY A 121 19.56 -6.73 15.20
C GLY A 121 19.28 -7.82 14.16
N LEU A 122 18.17 -7.74 13.41
CA LEU A 122 17.94 -8.60 12.25
C LEU A 122 19.06 -8.44 11.20
N PRO A 123 19.41 -9.52 10.49
CA PRO A 123 20.46 -9.48 9.48
C PRO A 123 20.05 -8.62 8.28
N GLY A 124 20.97 -7.77 7.83
CA GLY A 124 20.82 -6.99 6.62
C GLY A 124 21.83 -5.86 6.51
N THR A 125 21.82 -5.16 5.38
CA THR A 125 22.62 -3.94 5.24
C THR A 125 21.91 -2.81 5.99
N PRO A 126 22.54 -2.13 6.96
CA PRO A 126 21.90 -1.03 7.66
C PRO A 126 21.43 0.05 6.67
N LEU A 127 20.24 0.57 6.88
CA LEU A 127 19.59 1.59 6.08
C LEU A 127 19.13 2.73 6.99
N TYR A 128 19.53 3.94 6.64
CA TYR A 128 19.01 5.17 7.24
C TYR A 128 18.08 5.85 6.24
N VAL A 129 16.81 5.97 6.57
CA VAL A 129 15.85 6.79 5.83
C VAL A 129 15.64 8.07 6.61
N HIS A 130 16.04 9.21 6.03
CA HIS A 130 15.99 10.48 6.73
C HIS A 130 15.62 11.64 5.82
N GLY A 131 15.24 12.76 6.43
CA GLY A 131 14.90 13.99 5.74
C GLY A 131 14.05 14.88 6.62
N THR A 132 13.18 15.68 6.01
CA THR A 132 12.27 16.59 6.71
C THR A 132 10.81 16.32 6.36
N VAL A 133 9.93 16.49 7.34
CA VAL A 133 8.49 16.62 7.12
C VAL A 133 8.17 18.11 7.03
N ARG A 134 7.52 18.52 5.94
CA ARG A 134 7.14 19.91 5.69
C ARG A 134 5.71 20.04 5.15
N ASP A 135 5.14 21.23 5.23
CA ASP A 135 3.88 21.58 4.57
C ASP A 135 4.12 22.09 3.14
N LEU A 136 3.02 22.40 2.43
CA LEU A 136 3.05 22.94 1.06
C LEU A 136 3.72 24.32 0.95
N ASP A 137 3.81 25.09 2.04
CA ASP A 137 4.52 26.37 2.07
C ASP A 137 6.03 26.18 2.33
N GLY A 138 6.48 24.93 2.47
CA GLY A 138 7.87 24.55 2.74
C GLY A 138 8.27 24.69 4.20
N LYS A 139 7.33 24.95 5.11
CA LYS A 139 7.62 25.08 6.54
C LYS A 139 7.74 23.71 7.18
N ALA A 140 8.73 23.56 8.07
CA ALA A 140 8.91 22.38 8.88
C ALA A 140 7.66 22.02 9.71
N VAL A 141 7.31 20.74 9.71
CA VAL A 141 6.20 20.17 10.47
C VAL A 141 6.76 19.24 11.54
N GLY A 142 6.88 19.76 12.75
CA GLY A 142 7.37 19.02 13.90
C GLY A 142 6.28 18.21 14.62
N GLY A 143 6.69 17.09 15.22
CA GLY A 143 5.80 16.19 15.96
C GLY A 143 4.97 15.26 15.08
N ALA A 144 5.18 15.26 13.76
CA ALA A 144 4.51 14.31 12.87
C ALA A 144 4.91 12.89 13.24
N LEU A 145 3.91 12.03 13.41
CA LEU A 145 4.08 10.60 13.62
C LEU A 145 4.38 9.94 12.27
N LEU A 146 5.46 9.17 12.20
CA LEU A 146 5.80 8.28 11.10
C LEU A 146 5.67 6.83 11.61
N ASP A 147 4.56 6.17 11.28
CA ASP A 147 4.41 4.72 11.49
C ASP A 147 4.99 4.00 10.27
N VAL A 148 6.02 3.20 10.49
CA VAL A 148 6.89 2.63 9.44
C VAL A 148 6.86 1.12 9.55
N TRP A 149 6.75 0.43 8.41
CA TRP A 149 6.85 -1.02 8.33
C TRP A 149 7.45 -1.48 7.00
N GLN A 150 8.06 -2.66 6.97
CA GLN A 150 8.66 -3.22 5.77
C GLN A 150 8.80 -4.74 5.82
N ALA A 151 9.10 -5.35 4.67
CA ALA A 151 9.64 -6.69 4.60
C ALA A 151 11.11 -6.74 5.07
N ASP A 152 11.54 -7.91 5.51
CA ASP A 152 12.93 -8.21 5.83
C ASP A 152 13.79 -8.53 4.57
N THR A 153 15.00 -9.03 4.82
CA THR A 153 15.97 -9.42 3.78
C THR A 153 15.61 -10.73 3.06
N ASP A 154 14.60 -11.45 3.53
CA ASP A 154 14.01 -12.62 2.88
C ASP A 154 12.66 -12.29 2.20
N GLY A 155 12.22 -11.03 2.26
CA GLY A 155 10.97 -10.57 1.67
C GLY A 155 9.72 -10.86 2.51
N MET A 156 9.86 -11.07 3.83
CA MET A 156 8.76 -11.44 4.73
C MET A 156 8.40 -10.31 5.70
N TYR A 157 7.10 -10.08 5.89
CA TYR A 157 6.58 -9.21 6.96
C TYR A 157 6.35 -10.00 8.25
N GLU A 158 6.22 -9.29 9.38
CA GLU A 158 5.84 -9.86 10.69
C GLU A 158 4.61 -10.79 10.59
N ALA A 159 3.57 -10.36 9.88
CA ALA A 159 2.33 -11.12 9.70
C ALA A 159 2.53 -12.51 9.09
N GLN A 160 3.65 -12.73 8.39
CA GLN A 160 3.95 -13.96 7.65
C GLN A 160 4.93 -14.87 8.39
N VAL A 161 5.46 -14.45 9.54
CA VAL A 161 6.39 -15.24 10.34
C VAL A 161 5.81 -15.52 11.73
N VAL A 162 6.28 -16.60 12.36
CA VAL A 162 5.86 -16.94 13.73
C VAL A 162 6.75 -16.16 14.69
N THR A 163 6.20 -15.09 15.26
CA THR A 163 6.87 -14.23 16.26
C THR A 163 5.85 -13.67 17.25
N ASP A 164 6.28 -13.43 18.48
CA ASP A 164 5.51 -12.75 19.54
C ASP A 164 5.97 -11.30 19.73
N GLU A 165 7.04 -10.89 19.04
CA GLU A 165 7.63 -9.55 19.10
C GLU A 165 7.36 -8.77 17.81
N ALA A 166 7.23 -7.45 17.95
CA ALA A 166 7.16 -6.55 16.81
C ALA A 166 8.44 -6.64 15.98
N ARG A 167 8.32 -6.73 14.66
CA ARG A 167 9.43 -6.98 13.73
C ARG A 167 9.37 -6.02 12.56
N LEU A 168 10.43 -5.21 12.40
CA LEU A 168 10.56 -4.23 11.29
C LEU A 168 9.36 -3.31 11.15
N ARG A 169 8.75 -2.95 12.27
CA ARG A 169 7.76 -1.89 12.38
C ARG A 169 8.03 -1.03 13.60
N ALA A 170 7.85 0.27 13.47
CA ALA A 170 8.06 1.23 14.54
C ALA A 170 7.38 2.55 14.25
N LYS A 171 7.14 3.31 15.32
CA LYS A 171 6.67 4.70 15.29
C LYS A 171 7.83 5.61 15.63
N TYR A 172 8.02 6.62 14.79
CA TYR A 172 8.98 7.70 15.00
C TYR A 172 8.25 9.04 14.97
N HIS A 173 8.86 10.07 15.55
CA HIS A 173 8.35 11.43 15.46
C HIS A 173 9.35 12.36 14.77
N SER A 174 8.85 13.24 13.91
CA SER A 174 9.65 14.37 13.43
C SER A 174 9.98 15.31 14.58
N ARG A 175 11.20 15.84 14.60
CA ARG A 175 11.67 16.85 15.55
C ARG A 175 11.00 18.20 15.28
N GLU A 176 11.20 19.17 16.17
CA GLU A 176 10.63 20.52 16.03
C GLU A 176 10.97 21.21 14.70
N ASP A 177 12.15 20.92 14.13
CA ASP A 177 12.61 21.40 12.83
C ASP A 177 12.14 20.54 11.65
N GLY A 178 11.21 19.61 11.90
CA GLY A 178 10.66 18.68 10.91
C GLY A 178 11.58 17.50 10.60
N ALA A 179 12.80 17.44 11.15
CA ALA A 179 13.74 16.37 10.82
C ALA A 179 13.26 15.01 11.37
N TYR A 180 13.37 13.96 10.56
CA TYR A 180 13.16 12.58 10.98
C TYR A 180 14.37 11.72 10.57
N CYS A 181 14.57 10.61 11.29
CA CYS A 181 15.57 9.61 10.94
C CYS A 181 15.10 8.23 11.41
N VAL A 182 14.83 7.35 10.46
CA VAL A 182 14.47 5.96 10.67
C VAL A 182 15.70 5.12 10.38
N LYS A 183 16.08 4.24 11.31
CA LYS A 183 17.15 3.27 11.12
C LYS A 183 16.56 1.87 11.06
N THR A 184 16.96 1.10 10.05
CA THR A 184 16.46 -0.23 9.75
C THR A 184 17.51 -1.02 8.95
N VAL A 185 17.11 -2.13 8.34
CA VAL A 185 17.86 -2.84 7.29
C VAL A 185 17.22 -2.64 5.91
N ALA A 186 18.03 -2.66 4.87
CA ALA A 186 17.56 -2.52 3.49
C ALA A 186 16.54 -3.64 3.15
N PRO A 187 15.31 -3.29 2.74
CA PRO A 187 14.30 -4.29 2.37
C PRO A 187 14.67 -5.01 1.07
N LEU A 188 14.18 -6.24 0.94
CA LEU A 188 14.14 -6.95 -0.34
C LEU A 188 12.77 -6.76 -1.01
N GLY A 189 12.74 -6.79 -2.34
CA GLY A 189 11.48 -6.99 -3.07
C GLY A 189 10.91 -8.37 -2.78
N TYR A 190 9.59 -8.54 -2.87
CA TYR A 190 8.95 -9.78 -2.45
C TYR A 190 7.78 -10.15 -3.34
N ALA A 191 7.44 -11.44 -3.34
CA ALA A 191 6.27 -11.96 -4.02
C ALA A 191 5.01 -11.75 -3.16
N ILE A 192 3.90 -11.33 -3.76
CA ILE A 192 2.60 -11.39 -3.08
C ILE A 192 2.24 -12.87 -2.75
N PRO A 193 1.28 -13.14 -1.86
CA PRO A 193 0.80 -14.51 -1.63
C PRO A 193 0.33 -15.18 -2.94
N MET A 194 0.95 -16.32 -3.29
CA MET A 194 0.70 -17.04 -4.55
C MET A 194 -0.02 -18.38 -4.36
N ASP A 195 -0.36 -18.75 -3.13
CA ASP A 195 -1.00 -20.01 -2.74
C ASP A 195 -2.54 -19.95 -2.72
N GLY A 196 -3.12 -18.80 -3.14
CA GLY A 196 -4.56 -18.55 -3.16
C GLY A 196 -5.15 -18.34 -4.56
N PRO A 197 -6.47 -18.05 -4.63
CA PRO A 197 -7.17 -17.78 -5.89
C PRO A 197 -6.57 -16.66 -6.73
N VAL A 198 -6.00 -15.61 -6.10
CA VAL A 198 -5.30 -14.55 -6.84
C VAL A 198 -4.04 -15.12 -7.50
N GLY A 199 -3.25 -15.88 -6.75
CA GLY A 199 -2.07 -16.57 -7.26
C GLY A 199 -2.39 -17.50 -8.42
N GLU A 200 -3.50 -18.24 -8.35
CA GLU A 200 -3.97 -19.11 -9.44
C GLU A 200 -4.23 -18.34 -10.74
N LEU A 201 -4.86 -17.16 -10.66
CA LEU A 201 -5.10 -16.32 -11.83
C LEU A 201 -3.79 -15.77 -12.39
N ILE A 202 -2.89 -15.27 -11.53
CA ILE A 202 -1.62 -14.69 -11.98
C ILE A 202 -0.75 -15.74 -12.67
N HIS A 203 -0.71 -16.99 -12.19
CA HIS A 203 0.00 -18.11 -12.84
C HIS A 203 -0.47 -18.37 -14.29
N ARG A 204 -1.64 -17.87 -14.68
CA ARG A 204 -2.18 -18.01 -16.05
C ARG A 204 -1.84 -16.82 -16.94
N THR A 205 -1.00 -15.90 -16.47
CA THR A 205 -0.62 -14.66 -17.14
C THR A 205 0.89 -14.48 -17.11
N ASP A 206 1.40 -13.53 -17.90
CA ASP A 206 2.80 -13.07 -17.82
C ASP A 206 2.99 -11.94 -16.78
N ILE A 207 1.98 -11.68 -15.92
CA ILE A 207 2.07 -10.67 -14.87
C ILE A 207 3.12 -11.12 -13.84
N SER A 208 4.10 -10.26 -13.58
CA SER A 208 5.02 -10.45 -12.45
C SER A 208 4.22 -10.42 -11.15
N HIS A 209 4.44 -11.37 -10.25
CA HIS A 209 3.83 -11.39 -8.92
C HIS A 209 4.68 -10.70 -7.85
N PHE A 210 5.71 -9.98 -8.27
CA PHE A 210 6.64 -9.32 -7.37
C PHE A 210 6.29 -7.85 -7.16
N ARG A 211 6.62 -7.39 -5.95
CA ARG A 211 6.69 -5.98 -5.58
C ARG A 211 8.15 -5.57 -5.46
N PRO A 212 8.54 -4.39 -5.95
CA PRO A 212 9.90 -3.86 -5.80
C PRO A 212 10.24 -3.63 -4.32
N ALA A 213 11.53 -3.56 -3.97
CA ALA A 213 11.96 -3.27 -2.60
C ALA A 213 11.45 -1.88 -2.14
N HIS A 214 10.76 -1.83 -0.99
CA HIS A 214 10.21 -0.59 -0.45
C HIS A 214 10.06 -0.57 1.07
N VAL A 215 9.91 0.63 1.62
CA VAL A 215 9.56 0.91 3.02
C VAL A 215 8.23 1.65 3.04
N HIS A 216 7.29 1.22 3.88
CA HIS A 216 6.01 1.88 4.04
C HIS A 216 6.04 2.99 5.08
N PHE A 217 5.22 4.01 4.87
CA PHE A 217 5.02 5.11 5.80
C PHE A 217 3.53 5.43 5.91
N LEU A 218 3.03 5.54 7.14
CA LEU A 218 1.81 6.25 7.48
C LEU A 218 2.24 7.49 8.30
N VAL A 219 2.12 8.66 7.67
CA VAL A 219 2.49 9.94 8.28
C VAL A 219 1.24 10.68 8.70
N THR A 220 1.16 11.05 9.98
CA THR A 220 0.01 11.76 10.55
C THR A 220 0.46 12.89 11.45
N VAL A 221 -0.24 14.02 11.40
CA VAL A 221 -0.05 15.16 12.29
C VAL A 221 -1.31 16.02 12.25
N ASP A 222 -1.67 16.64 13.37
CA ASP A 222 -2.85 17.51 13.42
C ASP A 222 -2.80 18.61 12.36
N GLY A 223 -3.95 18.89 11.74
CA GLY A 223 -4.10 19.90 10.70
C GLY A 223 -3.63 19.48 9.30
N HIS A 224 -3.21 18.22 9.10
CA HIS A 224 -2.83 17.67 7.80
C HIS A 224 -3.58 16.38 7.49
N GLU A 225 -3.84 16.15 6.21
CA GLU A 225 -4.41 14.90 5.72
C GLU A 225 -3.43 13.74 6.03
N PRO A 226 -3.90 12.60 6.57
CA PRO A 226 -3.06 11.41 6.72
C PRO A 226 -2.44 10.98 5.40
N LEU A 227 -1.11 10.77 5.39
CA LEU A 227 -0.38 10.33 4.21
C LEU A 227 0.02 8.87 4.38
N ILE A 228 -0.56 7.99 3.58
CA ILE A 228 -0.08 6.62 3.39
C ILE A 228 0.77 6.60 2.12
N THR A 229 2.05 6.25 2.23
CA THR A 229 2.96 6.19 1.09
C THR A 229 4.05 5.14 1.24
N HIS A 230 4.83 4.91 0.18
CA HIS A 230 5.99 4.02 0.17
C HIS A 230 7.19 4.76 -0.41
N LEU A 231 8.40 4.38 0.02
CA LEU A 231 9.64 4.75 -0.67
C LEU A 231 10.25 3.50 -1.30
N PHE A 232 10.42 3.53 -2.62
CA PHE A 232 10.95 2.43 -3.42
C PHE A 232 12.44 2.64 -3.70
N ARG A 233 13.23 1.58 -3.64
CA ARG A 233 14.66 1.66 -3.95
C ARG A 233 14.88 1.84 -5.46
N GLU A 234 15.59 2.89 -5.85
CA GLU A 234 16.00 3.10 -7.24
C GLU A 234 16.83 1.92 -7.78
N GLY A 235 16.56 1.51 -9.02
CA GLY A 235 17.29 0.44 -9.71
C GLY A 235 16.99 -0.98 -9.23
N THR A 236 16.02 -1.17 -8.33
CA THR A 236 15.55 -2.51 -7.97
C THR A 236 14.72 -3.14 -9.09
N GLU A 237 14.66 -4.48 -9.11
CA GLU A 237 13.77 -5.22 -10.00
C GLU A 237 12.30 -4.85 -9.73
N TYR A 238 11.47 -4.93 -10.76
CA TYR A 238 10.00 -4.77 -10.73
C TYR A 238 9.47 -3.35 -10.48
N LEU A 239 10.30 -2.30 -10.58
CA LEU A 239 9.82 -0.91 -10.48
C LEU A 239 8.77 -0.55 -11.55
N ASP A 240 8.92 -1.07 -12.77
CA ASP A 240 8.02 -0.85 -13.90
C ASP A 240 6.90 -1.90 -14.02
N SER A 241 6.91 -2.90 -13.12
CA SER A 241 6.00 -4.04 -13.16
C SER A 241 5.45 -4.41 -11.77
N ASP A 242 5.37 -3.46 -10.84
CA ASP A 242 4.82 -3.70 -9.51
C ASP A 242 3.39 -4.24 -9.62
N VAL A 243 3.17 -5.46 -9.11
CA VAL A 243 1.92 -6.21 -9.30
C VAL A 243 0.68 -5.49 -8.73
N VAL A 244 0.89 -4.56 -7.80
CA VAL A 244 -0.19 -3.77 -7.18
C VAL A 244 -0.25 -2.32 -7.67
N PHE A 245 0.54 -1.96 -8.69
CA PHE A 245 0.56 -0.63 -9.30
C PHE A 245 0.89 0.53 -8.33
N GLY A 246 1.67 0.26 -7.27
CA GLY A 246 1.97 1.21 -6.20
C GLY A 246 3.11 2.19 -6.50
N VAL A 247 3.95 1.88 -7.49
CA VAL A 247 5.13 2.70 -7.83
C VAL A 247 4.71 4.02 -8.48
N LYS A 248 5.30 5.11 -8.00
CA LYS A 248 5.24 6.45 -8.60
C LYS A 248 6.65 7.00 -8.70
N GLU A 249 6.97 7.74 -9.75
CA GLU A 249 8.31 8.29 -10.00
C GLU A 249 8.82 9.10 -8.80
N GLN A 250 7.97 9.93 -8.19
CA GLN A 250 8.31 10.76 -7.03
C GLN A 250 8.58 9.96 -5.75
N LEU A 251 8.30 8.66 -5.75
CA LEU A 251 8.49 7.75 -4.61
C LEU A 251 9.68 6.81 -4.83
N VAL A 252 10.39 6.92 -5.96
CA VAL A 252 11.62 6.16 -6.23
C VAL A 252 12.81 6.95 -5.69
N VAL A 253 13.54 6.36 -4.76
CA VAL A 253 14.60 7.01 -3.97
C VAL A 253 15.91 6.24 -4.10
N ALA A 254 17.01 6.96 -4.33
CA ALA A 254 18.34 6.38 -4.35
C ALA A 254 18.75 5.91 -2.94
N PHE A 255 19.08 4.62 -2.81
CA PHE A 255 19.67 4.09 -1.58
C PHE A 255 21.18 4.12 -1.75
N GLN A 256 21.80 5.20 -1.29
CA GLN A 256 23.19 5.50 -1.55
C GLN A 256 24.09 4.74 -0.59
N GLU A 257 25.07 4.01 -1.13
CA GLU A 257 26.09 3.34 -0.33
C GLU A 257 27.00 4.36 0.37
N ARG A 258 27.38 4.01 1.60
CA ARG A 258 28.31 4.74 2.46
C ARG A 258 29.29 3.75 3.09
N GLU A 259 30.56 4.14 3.09
CA GLU A 259 31.60 3.45 3.86
C GLU A 259 31.39 3.67 5.38
N PRO A 260 32.00 2.84 6.25
CA PRO A 260 31.99 3.05 7.69
C PRO A 260 32.37 4.49 8.06
N GLY A 261 31.59 5.12 8.94
CA GLY A 261 31.75 6.53 9.26
C GLY A 261 30.50 7.18 9.89
N PRO A 262 30.43 8.51 9.90
CA PRO A 262 29.31 9.26 10.47
C PRO A 262 27.97 8.90 9.83
N THR A 263 26.93 8.77 10.65
CA THR A 263 25.57 8.39 10.22
C THR A 263 24.58 9.56 10.35
N PRO A 264 23.44 9.55 9.60
CA PRO A 264 22.47 10.65 9.60
C PRO A 264 21.84 10.97 10.97
N ASP A 265 21.79 9.99 11.86
CA ASP A 265 21.33 10.15 13.25
C ASP A 265 22.32 10.94 14.16
N GLY A 266 23.50 11.29 13.64
CA GLY A 266 24.59 11.93 14.39
C GLY A 266 25.54 10.95 15.08
N GLY A 267 25.35 9.65 14.86
CA GLY A 267 26.21 8.58 15.34
C GLY A 267 27.35 8.22 14.38
N THR A 268 27.83 6.98 14.49
CA THR A 268 28.81 6.37 13.59
C THR A 268 28.48 4.91 13.32
N SER A 269 28.70 4.44 12.10
CA SER A 269 28.63 3.03 11.71
C SER A 269 30.02 2.44 11.50
N ASP A 270 30.27 1.26 12.06
CA ASP A 270 31.51 0.49 11.87
C ASP A 270 31.48 -0.39 10.60
N VAL A 271 30.34 -0.45 9.91
CA VAL A 271 30.11 -1.22 8.69
C VAL A 271 29.58 -0.32 7.57
N PRO A 272 29.73 -0.71 6.29
CA PRO A 272 29.03 -0.03 5.20
C PRO A 272 27.52 -0.02 5.42
N PHE A 273 26.87 1.07 5.01
CA PHE A 273 25.44 1.28 5.19
C PHE A 273 24.83 2.01 3.99
N LEU A 274 23.51 2.02 3.91
CA LEU A 274 22.74 2.75 2.92
C LEU A 274 22.10 3.99 3.53
N VAL A 275 21.97 5.03 2.72
CA VAL A 275 21.24 6.26 3.06
C VAL A 275 20.20 6.55 1.98
N ALA A 276 18.95 6.71 2.40
CA ALA A 276 17.86 7.21 1.59
C ALA A 276 17.42 8.58 2.14
N GLU A 277 17.59 9.62 1.33
CA GLU A 277 17.18 10.98 1.69
C GLU A 277 15.84 11.30 1.04
N TYR A 278 14.83 11.65 1.84
CA TYR A 278 13.50 11.96 1.33
C TYR A 278 12.76 12.97 2.21
N ASP A 279 12.19 13.99 1.59
CA ASP A 279 11.36 14.97 2.29
C ASP A 279 9.87 14.68 2.05
N PHE A 280 9.12 14.49 3.14
CA PHE A 280 7.66 14.36 3.08
C PHE A 280 7.03 15.74 3.03
N VAL A 281 6.14 15.96 2.05
CA VAL A 281 5.34 17.18 1.91
C VAL A 281 3.88 16.82 2.19
N LEU A 282 3.32 17.36 3.28
CA LEU A 282 1.99 17.03 3.74
C LEU A 282 0.96 18.02 3.22
N GLN A 283 -0.20 17.50 2.81
CA GLN A 283 -1.37 18.27 2.43
C GLN A 283 -2.09 18.76 3.70
N PRO A 284 -2.34 20.07 3.89
CA PRO A 284 -3.17 20.55 4.98
C PRO A 284 -4.61 20.04 4.85
N THR A 285 -5.26 19.74 5.98
CA THR A 285 -6.69 19.39 5.98
C THR A 285 -7.52 20.57 5.46
N ALA A 286 -8.53 20.29 4.64
CA ALA A 286 -9.46 21.32 4.20
C ALA A 286 -10.14 21.98 5.42
N SER A 287 -10.11 23.32 5.47
CA SER A 287 -10.79 24.12 6.49
C SER A 287 -12.30 24.17 6.31
#